data_AF-A0ABC9SPI4-F1
#
_entry.id   AF-A0ABC9SPI4-F1
#
_cell.length_a   1.000
_cell.length_b   1.000
_cell.length_c   1.000
_cell.angle_alpha   90.00
_cell.angle_beta   90.00
_cell.angle_gamma   90.00
#
_symmetry.space_group_name_H-M   'P 1'
#
loop_
_entity.id
_entity.type
_entity.pdbx_description
1 polymer ?
#
loop_
_entity_poly.entity_id
_entity_poly.type
_entity_poly.pdbx_seq_one_letter_code
_entity_poly.pdbx_strand_id
1 'polypeptide(L)'
;MKIQAHNSFNLSIMEAQLKQARKAAVEAARKPFANEAKRITADEDHVDSSRYINSISERTDFPAVNKTGRGKISPSDGDIVNVLKETRDTTELETGTAVDYAHHVERRYNIIARGLDNAEPDMQDAASKEIIKIITK
;
A
#
# COMPACT_ATOMS: atom_id res chain seq x y z
N MET A 1 -25.25 31.98 -37.50
CA MET A 1 -23.94 31.87 -36.82
C MET A 1 -23.87 30.50 -36.17
N LYS A 2 -23.17 29.53 -36.77
CA LYS A 2 -23.01 28.18 -36.19
C LYS A 2 -21.73 28.19 -35.34
N ILE A 3 -21.90 28.19 -34.02
CA ILE A 3 -20.77 28.03 -33.09
C ILE A 3 -20.42 26.54 -33.13
N GLN A 4 -19.39 26.18 -33.90
CA GLN A 4 -18.78 24.86 -33.79
C GLN A 4 -17.96 24.86 -32.49
N ALA A 5 -18.49 24.25 -31.45
CA ALA A 5 -17.72 23.96 -30.24
C ALA A 5 -16.64 22.94 -30.60
N HIS A 6 -15.42 23.40 -30.85
CA HIS A 6 -14.24 22.55 -30.83
C HIS A 6 -13.89 22.29 -29.36
N ASN A 7 -14.54 21.31 -28.75
CA ASN A 7 -13.93 20.62 -27.61
C ASN A 7 -12.74 19.84 -28.16
N SER A 8 -11.60 20.51 -28.31
CA SER A 8 -10.33 19.85 -28.59
C SER A 8 -10.02 18.94 -27.41
N PHE A 9 -10.15 17.63 -27.64
CA PHE A 9 -9.77 16.59 -26.70
C PHE A 9 -8.28 16.76 -26.41
N ASN A 10 -7.92 17.33 -25.25
CA ASN A 10 -6.53 17.59 -24.92
C ASN A 10 -5.88 16.32 -24.37
N LEU A 11 -5.39 15.49 -25.30
CA LEU A 11 -4.70 14.22 -25.03
C LEU A 11 -3.61 14.36 -23.96
N SER A 12 -2.82 15.44 -24.00
CA SER A 12 -1.72 15.65 -23.05
C SER A 12 -2.20 15.84 -21.61
N ILE A 13 -3.33 16.54 -21.41
CA ILE A 13 -3.93 16.74 -20.09
C ILE A 13 -4.49 15.41 -19.59
N MET A 14 -5.16 14.65 -20.45
CA MET A 14 -5.69 13.33 -20.11
C MET A 14 -4.59 12.33 -19.74
N GLU A 15 -3.48 12.30 -20.47
CA GLU A 15 -2.34 11.43 -20.15
C GLU A 15 -1.76 11.76 -18.77
N ALA A 16 -1.62 13.05 -18.45
CA ALA A 16 -1.16 13.50 -17.14
C ALA A 16 -2.14 13.13 -16.02
N GLN A 17 -3.44 13.30 -16.24
CA GLN A 17 -4.49 12.91 -15.29
C GLN A 17 -4.51 11.40 -15.05
N LEU A 18 -4.40 10.59 -16.11
CA LEU A 18 -4.35 9.13 -16.01
C LEU A 18 -3.11 8.67 -15.25
N LYS A 19 -1.95 9.27 -15.52
CA LYS A 19 -0.72 8.97 -14.78
C LYS A 19 -0.86 9.30 -13.30
N GLN A 20 -1.41 10.48 -12.98
CA GLN A 20 -1.67 10.89 -11.60
C GLN A 20 -2.66 9.94 -10.91
N ALA A 21 -3.73 9.55 -11.61
CA ALA A 21 -4.74 8.64 -11.10
C ALA A 21 -4.16 7.25 -10.77
N ARG A 22 -3.34 6.68 -11.65
CA ARG A 22 -2.69 5.38 -11.39
C ARG A 22 -1.77 5.42 -10.18
N LYS A 23 -0.97 6.48 -10.05
CA LYS A 23 -0.09 6.67 -8.89
C LYS A 23 -0.88 6.77 -7.59
N ALA A 24 -1.91 7.62 -7.57
CA ALA A 24 -2.76 7.79 -6.40
C ALA A 24 -3.50 6.49 -6.04
N ALA A 25 -3.92 5.72 -7.05
CA ALA A 25 -4.59 4.44 -6.85
C ALA A 25 -3.72 3.41 -6.11
N VAL A 26 -2.48 3.19 -6.57
CA VAL A 26 -1.58 2.21 -5.93
C VAL A 26 -1.15 2.67 -4.53
N GLU A 27 -0.92 3.97 -4.35
CA GLU A 27 -0.58 4.55 -3.04
C GLU A 27 -1.74 4.44 -2.05
N ALA A 28 -2.99 4.58 -2.51
CA ALA A 28 -4.19 4.43 -1.69
C ALA A 28 -4.46 2.96 -1.32
N ALA A 29 -4.36 2.05 -2.30
CA ALA A 29 -4.52 0.61 -2.11
C ALA A 29 -3.51 0.04 -1.11
N ARG A 30 -2.33 0.65 -0.97
CA ARG A 30 -1.30 0.25 -0.01
C ARG A 30 -1.82 0.20 1.45
N LYS A 31 -2.68 1.13 1.85
CA LYS A 31 -3.07 1.32 3.25
C LYS A 31 -4.00 0.22 3.78
N PRO A 32 -5.08 -0.18 3.08
CA PRO A 32 -5.88 -1.35 3.46
C PRO A 32 -5.05 -2.62 3.62
N PHE A 33 -4.16 -2.90 2.65
CA PHE A 33 -3.21 -4.00 2.73
C PHE A 33 -2.35 -3.94 4.00
N ALA A 34 -1.72 -2.79 4.26
CA ALA A 34 -0.85 -2.62 5.42
C ALA A 34 -1.61 -2.87 6.74
N ASN A 35 -2.83 -2.34 6.85
CA ASN A 35 -3.66 -2.51 8.02
C ASN A 35 -4.01 -3.97 8.26
N GLU A 36 -4.42 -4.69 7.22
CA GLU A 36 -4.85 -6.08 7.33
C GLU A 36 -3.68 -7.02 7.65
N ALA A 37 -2.55 -6.88 6.96
CA ALA A 37 -1.35 -7.67 7.26
C ALA A 37 -0.83 -7.42 8.70
N LYS A 38 -0.92 -6.17 9.19
CA LYS A 38 -0.61 -5.84 10.58
C LYS A 38 -1.61 -6.45 11.56
N ARG A 39 -2.91 -6.39 11.23
CA ARG A 39 -3.99 -7.00 12.04
C ARG A 39 -3.78 -8.51 12.16
N ILE A 40 -3.54 -9.22 11.07
CA ILE A 40 -3.23 -10.67 11.09
C ILE A 40 -2.03 -10.96 11.99
N THR A 41 -0.96 -10.16 11.86
CA THR A 41 0.24 -10.34 12.69
C THR A 41 -0.05 -10.16 14.18
N ALA A 42 -0.87 -9.16 14.52
CA ALA A 42 -1.22 -8.81 15.90
C ALA A 42 -2.23 -9.78 16.52
N ASP A 43 -3.34 -10.05 15.84
CA ASP A 43 -4.47 -10.83 16.37
C ASP A 43 -4.11 -12.29 16.56
N GLU A 44 -3.35 -12.85 15.63
CA GLU A 44 -2.98 -14.26 15.66
C GLU A 44 -1.70 -14.50 16.44
N ASP A 45 -1.07 -13.42 16.92
CA ASP A 45 0.12 -13.49 17.72
C ASP A 45 1.16 -14.37 17.01
N HIS A 46 1.51 -14.04 15.76
CA HIS A 46 2.46 -14.85 14.96
C HIS A 46 3.92 -14.48 15.20
N VAL A 47 4.18 -13.19 15.40
CA VAL A 47 5.54 -12.64 15.42
C VAL A 47 5.75 -11.83 16.70
N ASP A 48 6.77 -12.19 17.47
CA ASP A 48 7.06 -11.58 18.77
C ASP A 48 7.53 -10.12 18.65
N SER A 49 8.06 -9.73 17.49
CA SER A 49 8.76 -8.46 17.31
C SER A 49 7.86 -7.32 16.79
N SER A 50 7.80 -6.22 17.55
CA SER A 50 7.16 -4.97 17.09
C SER A 50 7.82 -4.39 15.84
N ARG A 51 9.08 -4.71 15.56
CA ARG A 51 9.80 -4.26 14.35
C ARG A 51 9.11 -4.74 13.08
N TYR A 52 8.74 -6.03 13.04
CA TYR A 52 8.15 -6.65 11.86
C TYR A 52 6.81 -5.99 11.52
N ILE A 53 5.85 -6.06 12.46
CA ILE A 53 4.52 -5.47 12.27
C ILE A 53 4.60 -3.98 11.90
N ASN A 54 5.48 -3.21 12.55
CA ASN A 54 5.59 -1.78 12.27
C ASN A 54 6.31 -1.45 10.96
N SER A 55 6.96 -2.42 10.34
CA SER A 55 7.66 -2.25 9.06
C SER A 55 6.83 -2.68 7.85
N ILE A 56 5.68 -3.34 8.05
CA ILE A 56 4.82 -3.78 6.95
C ILE A 56 4.28 -2.53 6.24
N SER A 57 4.77 -2.28 5.02
CA SER A 57 4.28 -1.28 4.04
C SER A 57 4.44 0.19 4.44
N GLU A 58 4.21 0.53 5.71
CA GLU A 58 4.41 1.85 6.28
C GLU A 58 4.80 1.77 7.75
N ARG A 59 5.54 2.77 8.23
CA ARG A 59 5.91 2.88 9.65
C ARG A 59 4.66 3.09 10.50
N THR A 60 4.49 2.23 11.50
CA THR A 60 3.54 2.44 12.61
C THR A 60 4.23 2.30 13.95
N ASP A 61 3.46 2.52 15.02
CA ASP A 61 3.97 2.51 16.40
C ASP A 61 3.31 1.44 17.31
N PHE A 62 2.76 0.36 16.74
CA PHE A 62 1.97 -0.65 17.45
C PHE A 62 2.59 -2.07 17.34
N PRO A 63 2.51 -2.91 18.38
CA PRO A 63 2.14 -2.61 19.77
C PRO A 63 3.27 -1.88 20.52
N ALA A 64 2.92 -1.21 21.63
CA ALA A 64 3.88 -0.46 22.46
C ALA A 64 4.90 -1.36 23.19
N VAL A 65 4.56 -2.63 23.38
CA VAL A 65 5.42 -3.68 23.91
C VAL A 65 5.34 -4.89 22.99
N ASN A 66 6.45 -5.59 22.83
CA ASN A 66 6.51 -6.83 22.08
C ASN A 66 5.98 -8.00 22.96
N LYS A 67 5.79 -9.21 22.44
CA LYS A 67 5.13 -10.27 23.25
C LYS A 67 5.99 -10.74 24.43
N THR A 68 7.31 -10.67 24.31
CA THR A 68 8.21 -10.91 25.46
C THR A 68 8.11 -9.85 26.58
N GLY A 69 7.26 -8.83 26.44
CA GLY A 69 7.18 -7.69 27.36
C GLY A 69 8.38 -6.75 27.29
N ARG A 70 9.26 -6.95 26.30
CA ARG A 70 10.39 -6.05 26.02
C ARG A 70 9.87 -4.82 25.28
N GLY A 71 10.61 -3.73 25.42
CA GLY A 71 10.27 -2.45 24.80
C GLY A 71 10.12 -2.55 23.28
N LYS A 72 9.38 -1.59 22.73
CA LYS A 72 9.19 -1.43 21.29
C LYS A 72 10.53 -1.34 20.56
N ILE A 73 10.69 -2.19 19.55
CA ILE A 73 11.68 -2.03 18.49
C ILE A 73 11.01 -1.26 17.34
N SER A 74 11.51 -0.06 17.08
CA SER A 74 11.08 0.76 15.93
C SER A 74 11.82 0.31 14.66
N PRO A 75 11.12 0.18 13.52
CA PRO A 75 11.76 -0.15 12.26
C PRO A 75 12.50 1.05 11.67
N SER A 76 13.65 0.79 11.06
CA SER A 76 14.37 1.76 10.23
C SER A 76 13.62 1.98 8.90
N ASP A 77 13.96 3.03 8.15
CA ASP A 77 13.35 3.24 6.82
C ASP A 77 13.69 2.10 5.86
N GLY A 78 14.87 1.48 6.01
CA GLY A 78 15.29 0.33 5.22
C GLY A 78 14.53 -0.96 5.52
N ASP A 79 13.76 -1.01 6.62
CA ASP A 79 12.90 -2.16 6.94
C ASP A 79 11.57 -2.11 6.19
N ILE A 80 11.22 -0.98 5.58
CA ILE A 80 9.92 -0.77 4.93
C ILE A 80 10.13 -0.82 3.42
N VAL A 81 9.42 -1.73 2.74
CA VAL A 81 9.41 -1.77 1.28
C VAL A 81 8.27 -0.88 0.80
N ASN A 82 8.61 0.15 0.02
CA ASN A 82 7.65 1.05 -0.61
C ASN A 82 8.28 1.67 -1.88
N VAL A 83 8.38 0.87 -2.95
CA VAL A 83 9.09 1.26 -4.18
C VAL A 83 8.08 1.44 -5.30
N LEU A 84 7.89 2.70 -5.73
CA LEU A 84 7.03 3.05 -6.85
C LEU A 84 7.81 2.91 -8.17
N LYS A 85 7.28 2.12 -9.11
CA LYS A 85 7.81 1.97 -10.46
C LYS A 85 6.77 2.47 -11.46
N GLU A 86 7.14 3.47 -12.25
CA GLU A 86 6.26 4.09 -13.22
C GLU A 86 6.78 3.85 -14.65
N THR A 87 5.92 3.33 -15.52
CA THR A 87 6.14 3.33 -16.97
C THR A 87 5.13 4.26 -17.64
N ARG A 88 5.14 4.32 -18.98
CA ARG A 88 4.15 5.08 -19.74
C ARG A 88 2.72 4.59 -19.44
N ASP A 89 2.55 3.28 -19.36
CA ASP A 89 1.25 2.63 -19.38
C ASP A 89 0.90 1.96 -18.04
N THR A 90 1.90 1.72 -17.18
CA THR A 90 1.73 1.02 -15.90
C THR A 90 2.33 1.81 -14.73
N THR A 91 1.79 1.55 -13.54
CA THR A 91 2.32 2.05 -12.28
C THR A 91 2.20 0.92 -11.27
N GLU A 92 3.34 0.51 -10.72
CA GLU A 92 3.44 -0.59 -9.78
C GLU A 92 4.00 -0.06 -8.46
N LEU A 93 3.51 -0.60 -7.35
CA LEU A 93 3.99 -0.28 -6.02
C LEU A 93 4.41 -1.57 -5.32
N GLU A 94 5.72 -1.78 -5.21
CA GLU A 94 6.26 -2.85 -4.38
C GLU A 94 6.14 -2.43 -2.93
N THR A 95 5.42 -3.22 -2.14
CA THR A 95 5.14 -2.91 -0.74
C THR A 95 5.26 -4.13 0.15
N GLY A 96 5.68 -3.91 1.40
CA GLY A 96 5.90 -4.99 2.37
C GLY A 96 6.94 -4.61 3.40
N THR A 97 7.69 -5.60 3.88
CA THR A 97 8.76 -5.43 4.86
C THR A 97 10.06 -6.07 4.36
N ALA A 98 11.17 -5.40 4.63
CA ALA A 98 12.53 -5.84 4.31
C ALA A 98 13.29 -6.31 5.56
N VAL A 99 12.60 -6.53 6.67
CA VAL A 99 13.21 -7.12 7.87
C VAL A 99 13.77 -8.50 7.52
N ASP A 100 15.02 -8.78 7.90
CA ASP A 100 15.75 -9.98 7.45
C ASP A 100 14.98 -11.30 7.61
N TYR A 101 14.25 -11.47 8.72
CA TYR A 101 13.48 -12.69 8.99
C TYR A 101 12.06 -12.71 8.39
N ALA A 102 11.66 -11.68 7.63
CA ALA A 102 10.33 -11.59 7.03
C ALA A 102 10.00 -12.79 6.13
N HIS A 103 10.96 -13.25 5.34
CA HIS A 103 10.78 -14.42 4.48
C HIS A 103 10.51 -15.71 5.26
N HIS A 104 11.07 -15.87 6.46
CA HIS A 104 10.78 -17.01 7.33
C HIS A 104 9.36 -16.94 7.92
N VAL A 105 8.94 -15.75 8.33
CA VAL A 105 7.58 -15.49 8.83
C VAL A 105 6.56 -15.76 7.74
N GLU A 106 6.80 -15.24 6.54
CA GLU A 106 5.89 -15.40 5.41
C GLU A 106 5.72 -16.86 5.04
N ARG A 107 6.82 -17.62 4.93
CA ARG A 107 6.77 -19.05 4.63
C ARG A 107 5.93 -19.86 5.63
N ARG A 108 5.85 -19.41 6.89
CA ARG A 108 5.17 -20.15 7.97
C ARG A 108 3.71 -19.74 8.14
N TYR A 109 3.41 -18.46 7.94
CA TYR A 109 2.14 -17.86 8.35
C TYR A 109 1.38 -17.16 7.21
N ASN A 110 2.02 -16.99 6.05
CA ASN A 110 1.46 -16.35 4.85
C ASN A 110 0.82 -14.98 5.15
N ILE A 111 1.45 -14.16 6.00
CA ILE A 111 0.86 -12.92 6.52
C ILE A 111 0.61 -11.92 5.40
N ILE A 112 1.60 -11.75 4.51
CA ILE A 112 1.53 -10.81 3.39
C ILE A 112 0.54 -11.31 2.35
N ALA A 113 0.60 -12.59 1.97
CA ALA A 113 -0.35 -13.17 1.02
C ALA A 113 -1.80 -13.07 1.52
N ARG A 114 -2.05 -13.46 2.77
CA ARG A 114 -3.38 -13.33 3.38
C ARG A 114 -3.81 -11.89 3.54
N GLY A 115 -2.88 -10.98 3.85
CA GLY A 115 -3.15 -9.55 3.92
C GLY A 115 -3.61 -8.97 2.57
N LEU A 116 -3.01 -9.43 1.46
CA LEU A 116 -3.44 -9.08 0.12
C LEU A 116 -4.82 -9.66 -0.21
N ASP A 117 -5.01 -10.96 0.01
CA ASP A 117 -6.26 -11.65 -0.31
C ASP A 117 -7.45 -11.07 0.48
N ASN A 118 -7.27 -10.83 1.78
CA ASN A 118 -8.33 -10.32 2.65
C ASN A 118 -8.67 -8.85 2.38
N ALA A 119 -7.66 -8.03 2.06
CA ALA A 119 -7.84 -6.59 1.85
C ALA A 119 -8.23 -6.24 0.41
N GLU A 120 -8.20 -7.18 -0.53
CA GLU A 120 -8.44 -6.92 -1.96
C GLU A 120 -9.67 -6.02 -2.23
N PRO A 121 -10.86 -6.26 -1.63
CA PRO A 121 -12.02 -5.40 -1.86
C PRO A 121 -11.79 -3.95 -1.40
N ASP A 122 -11.19 -3.77 -0.22
CA ASP A 122 -10.91 -2.44 0.34
C ASP A 122 -9.80 -1.72 -0.43
N MET A 123 -8.82 -2.47 -0.95
CA MET A 123 -7.78 -1.95 -1.84
C MET A 123 -8.39 -1.41 -3.14
N GLN A 124 -9.29 -2.17 -3.76
CA GLN A 124 -9.99 -1.77 -4.99
C GLN A 124 -10.88 -0.54 -4.77
N ASP A 125 -11.60 -0.49 -3.64
CA ASP A 125 -12.43 0.66 -3.27
C ASP A 125 -11.59 1.92 -3.00
N ALA A 126 -10.50 1.81 -2.22
CA ALA A 126 -9.59 2.91 -1.96
C ALA A 126 -8.95 3.46 -3.24
N ALA A 127 -8.51 2.56 -4.13
CA ALA A 127 -7.97 2.93 -5.44
C ALA A 127 -9.00 3.65 -6.31
N SER A 128 -10.21 3.09 -6.42
CA SER A 128 -11.29 3.64 -7.25
C SER A 128 -11.70 5.04 -6.81
N LYS A 129 -11.76 5.29 -5.49
CA LYS A 129 -12.08 6.61 -4.92
C LYS A 129 -11.08 7.69 -5.36
N GLU A 130 -9.78 7.40 -5.35
CA GLU A 130 -8.77 8.36 -5.77
C GLU A 130 -8.77 8.57 -7.29
N ILE A 131 -9.01 7.52 -8.08
CA ILE A 131 -9.16 7.63 -9.54
C ILE A 131 -10.33 8.56 -9.89
N ILE A 132 -11.52 8.32 -9.32
CA ILE A 132 -12.72 9.13 -9.57
C ILE A 132 -12.44 10.59 -9.22
N LYS A 133 -11.90 10.84 -8.02
CA LYS A 133 -11.57 12.19 -7.54
C LYS A 133 -10.63 12.97 -8.46
N ILE A 134 -9.72 12.29 -9.16
CA ILE A 134 -8.78 12.93 -10.10
C ILE A 134 -9.43 13.16 -11.46
N ILE A 135 -10.22 12.21 -11.95
CA ILE A 135 -10.86 12.29 -13.27
C ILE A 135 -12.06 13.25 -13.29
N THR A 136 -12.80 13.36 -12.18
CA THR A 136 -13.98 14.24 -12.09
C THR A 136 -13.66 15.65 -11.60
N LYS A 137 -12.37 15.96 -11.39
CA LYS A 137 -11.90 17.30 -11.05
C LYS A 137 -11.81 18.17 -12.30
#